data_AF-A0A0G0LZL9-F1
#
_entry.id   AF-A0A0G0LZL9-F1
#
_cell.length_a   1.000
_cell.length_b   1.000
_cell.length_c   1.000
_cell.angle_alpha   90.00
_cell.angle_beta   90.00
_cell.angle_gamma   90.00
#
_symmetry.space_group_name_H-M   'P 1'
#
loop_
_entity.id
_entity.type
_entity.pdbx_description
1 polymer ?
#
loop_
_entity_poly.entity_id
_entity_poly.type
_entity_poly.pdbx_seq_one_letter_code
_entity_poly.pdbx_strand_id
1 'polypeptide(L)'
;MKIGEQKINKFLKELGSSSPTPGGGAVAAVTGAFAASLVEMVANLTIGKKSYEKVSDEMQKIKKEALKIKAELISLADEDVKAFDAVMSVYKLKNKEKIKKALELATHVPSKVASLSGE
;
A
#
# COMPACT_ATOMS: atom_id res chain seq x y z
N MET A 1 10.43 4.67 -7.43
CA MET A 1 9.46 5.78 -7.27
C MET A 1 9.14 5.92 -5.78
N LYS A 2 8.65 7.08 -5.32
CA LYS A 2 8.07 7.25 -3.99
C LYS A 2 6.63 7.75 -4.13
N ILE A 3 5.67 6.83 -4.12
CA ILE A 3 4.26 7.10 -4.39
C ILE A 3 3.65 7.98 -3.29
N GLY A 4 3.96 7.71 -2.02
CA GLY A 4 3.42 8.47 -0.88
C GLY A 4 3.82 9.96 -0.84
N GLU A 5 4.83 10.37 -1.60
CA GLU A 5 5.30 11.76 -1.67
C GLU A 5 4.75 12.51 -2.91
N GLN A 6 3.95 11.86 -3.76
CA GLN A 6 3.41 12.47 -4.97
C GLN A 6 2.16 13.32 -4.72
N LYS A 7 1.95 14.33 -5.57
CA LYS A 7 0.62 14.97 -5.71
C LYS A 7 -0.34 13.98 -6.36
N ILE A 8 -1.58 13.91 -5.89
CA ILE A 8 -2.64 13.05 -6.44
C ILE A 8 -2.77 13.22 -7.96
N ASN A 9 -2.82 14.45 -8.47
CA ASN A 9 -2.93 14.70 -9.92
C ASN A 9 -1.72 14.17 -10.72
N LYS A 10 -0.53 14.14 -10.11
CA LYS A 10 0.66 13.55 -10.75
C LYS A 10 0.53 12.04 -10.81
N PHE A 11 0.18 11.40 -9.69
CA PHE A 11 -0.02 9.96 -9.61
C PHE A 11 -1.10 9.48 -10.60
N LEU A 12 -2.24 10.18 -10.68
CA LEU A 12 -3.32 9.86 -11.61
C LEU A 12 -2.91 10.03 -13.08
N LYS A 13 -2.10 11.05 -13.39
CA LYS A 13 -1.57 11.25 -14.75
C LYS A 13 -0.60 10.14 -15.15
N GLU A 14 0.26 9.69 -14.24
CA GLU A 14 1.19 8.58 -14.47
C GLU A 14 0.44 7.25 -14.62
N LEU A 15 -0.54 6.98 -13.74
CA LEU A 15 -1.40 5.80 -13.80
C LEU A 15 -2.19 5.70 -15.12
N GLY A 16 -2.72 6.83 -15.61
CA GLY A 16 -3.47 6.88 -16.87
C GLY A 16 -2.61 6.95 -18.14
N SER A 17 -1.28 6.84 -18.02
CA SER A 17 -0.35 6.91 -19.15
C SER A 17 -0.14 5.56 -19.83
N SER A 18 0.70 5.53 -20.87
CA SER A 18 1.17 4.28 -21.48
C SER A 18 2.34 3.62 -20.73
N SER A 19 2.76 4.18 -19.59
CA SER A 19 3.77 3.59 -18.72
C SER A 19 3.23 2.30 -18.09
N PRO A 20 4.03 1.23 -17.98
CA PRO A 20 3.58 -0.01 -17.34
C PRO A 20 3.48 0.09 -15.81
N THR A 21 4.03 1.15 -15.21
CA THR A 21 3.96 1.45 -13.77
C THR A 21 3.67 2.94 -13.52
N PRO A 22 2.95 3.31 -12.45
CA PRO A 22 2.35 2.45 -11.43
C PRO A 22 1.16 1.64 -11.95
N GLY A 23 0.97 0.43 -11.40
CA GLY A 23 -0.07 -0.52 -11.83
C GLY A 23 -1.14 -0.78 -10.77
N GLY A 24 -1.96 -1.81 -10.99
CA GLY A 24 -3.08 -2.14 -10.11
C GLY A 24 -2.68 -2.51 -8.67
N GLY A 25 -1.54 -3.18 -8.47
CA GLY A 25 -1.03 -3.52 -7.14
C GLY A 25 -0.69 -2.28 -6.32
N ALA A 26 0.03 -1.33 -6.91
CA ALA A 26 0.30 -0.03 -6.31
C ALA A 26 -0.99 0.75 -5.97
N VAL A 27 -1.99 0.74 -6.85
CA VAL A 27 -3.29 1.39 -6.60
C VAL A 27 -4.06 0.70 -5.48
N ALA A 28 -4.05 -0.64 -5.42
CA ALA A 28 -4.68 -1.39 -4.33
C ALA A 28 -4.06 -1.04 -2.97
N ALA A 29 -2.73 -0.96 -2.92
CA ALA A 29 -2.01 -0.57 -1.71
C ALA A 29 -2.34 0.88 -1.28
N VAL A 30 -2.35 1.85 -2.21
CA VAL A 30 -2.76 3.24 -1.93
C VAL A 30 -4.21 3.31 -1.45
N THR A 31 -5.11 2.51 -2.04
CA THR A 31 -6.52 2.45 -1.63
C THR A 31 -6.65 1.94 -0.19
N GLY A 32 -5.91 0.89 0.17
CA GLY A 32 -5.85 0.42 1.56
C GLY A 32 -5.29 1.48 2.51
N ALA A 33 -4.28 2.26 2.08
CA ALA A 33 -3.74 3.35 2.89
C ALA A 33 -4.78 4.47 3.13
N PHE A 34 -5.64 4.75 2.15
CA PHE A 34 -6.80 5.63 2.38
C PHE A 34 -7.77 5.05 3.41
N ALA A 35 -8.09 3.76 3.33
CA ALA A 35 -8.96 3.10 4.31
C ALA A 35 -8.37 3.19 5.73
N ALA A 36 -7.09 2.87 5.92
CA ALA A 36 -6.40 3.00 7.20
C ALA A 36 -6.38 4.45 7.72
N SER A 37 -6.24 5.43 6.83
CA SER A 37 -6.31 6.86 7.19
C SER A 37 -7.69 7.27 7.70
N LEU A 38 -8.77 6.69 7.14
CA LEU A 38 -10.13 6.94 7.61
C LEU A 38 -10.37 6.33 9.00
N VAL A 39 -9.84 5.13 9.26
CA VAL A 39 -9.87 4.51 10.60
C VAL A 39 -9.13 5.39 11.61
N GLU A 40 -7.93 5.87 11.26
CA GLU A 40 -7.16 6.79 12.10
C GLU A 40 -7.95 8.09 12.39
N MET A 41 -8.64 8.65 11.39
CA MET A 41 -9.48 9.84 11.56
C MET A 41 -10.58 9.60 12.60
N VAL A 42 -11.31 8.47 12.51
CA VAL A 42 -12.38 8.14 13.47
C VAL A 42 -11.82 7.94 14.87
N ALA A 43 -10.68 7.28 15.01
CA ALA A 43 -10.01 7.14 16.31
C ALA A 43 -9.64 8.52 16.90
N ASN A 44 -9.06 9.42 16.11
CA ASN A 44 -8.75 10.79 16.53
C ASN A 44 -10.00 11.60 16.91
N LEU A 45 -11.12 11.41 16.20
CA LEU A 45 -12.39 12.06 16.53
C LEU A 45 -13.03 11.51 17.81
N THR A 46 -12.52 10.41 18.37
CA THR A 46 -13.08 9.75 19.55
C THR A 46 -12.22 9.98 20.79
N ILE A 47 -10.90 9.91 20.65
CA ILE A 47 -9.94 10.14 21.74
C ILE A 47 -10.13 11.55 22.33
N GLY A 48 -10.17 11.66 23.65
CA GLY A 48 -10.30 12.93 24.37
C GLY A 48 -11.72 13.52 24.43
N LYS A 49 -12.73 12.87 23.84
CA LYS A 49 -14.13 13.25 24.04
C LYS A 49 -14.69 12.67 25.33
N LYS A 50 -15.29 13.53 26.17
CA LYS A 50 -15.91 13.15 27.45
C LYS A 50 -16.92 12.00 27.33
N SER A 51 -17.70 11.96 26.25
CA SER A 51 -18.68 10.90 26.00
C SER A 51 -18.08 9.53 25.67
N TYR A 52 -16.77 9.47 25.39
CA TYR A 52 -16.08 8.27 24.90
C TYR A 52 -14.86 7.89 25.77
N GLU A 53 -14.75 8.41 26.99
CA GLU A 53 -13.62 8.12 27.89
C GLU A 53 -13.40 6.62 28.10
N LYS A 54 -14.49 5.85 28.19
CA LYS A 54 -14.45 4.38 28.38
C LYS A 54 -13.75 3.61 27.25
N VAL A 55 -13.72 4.16 26.03
CA VAL A 55 -13.12 3.52 24.84
C VAL A 55 -11.84 4.22 24.38
N SER A 56 -11.37 5.24 25.11
CA SER A 56 -10.23 6.06 24.70
C SER A 56 -8.96 5.22 24.52
N ASP A 57 -8.69 4.27 25.42
CA ASP A 57 -7.49 3.42 25.34
C ASP A 57 -7.56 2.43 24.16
N GLU A 58 -8.75 1.91 23.86
CA GLU A 58 -8.97 1.05 22.69
C GLU A 58 -8.75 1.85 21.40
N MET A 59 -9.28 3.06 21.33
CA MET A 59 -9.09 3.95 20.18
C MET A 59 -7.62 4.35 19.99
N GLN A 60 -6.84 4.49 21.06
CA GLN A 60 -5.39 4.70 20.94
C GLN A 60 -4.68 3.49 20.32
N LYS A 61 -5.08 2.26 20.67
CA LYS A 61 -4.54 1.04 20.06
C LYS A 61 -4.91 0.96 18.57
N ILE A 62 -6.17 1.20 18.23
CA ILE A 62 -6.65 1.22 16.84
C ILE A 62 -5.89 2.27 16.02
N LYS A 63 -5.74 3.48 16.55
CA LYS A 63 -4.95 4.55 15.91
C LYS A 63 -3.52 4.09 15.61
N LYS A 64 -2.86 3.44 16.58
CA LYS A 64 -1.48 2.95 16.41
C LYS A 64 -1.39 1.91 15.31
N GLU A 65 -2.32 0.96 15.25
CA GLU A 65 -2.34 -0.07 14.22
C GLU A 65 -2.64 0.53 12.84
N ALA A 66 -3.64 1.42 12.74
CA ALA A 66 -3.96 2.12 11.51
C ALA A 66 -2.78 2.91 10.95
N LEU A 67 -1.99 3.58 11.81
CA LEU A 67 -0.77 4.28 11.41
C LEU A 67 0.29 3.33 10.84
N LYS A 68 0.46 2.15 11.46
CA LYS A 68 1.39 1.12 11.01
C LYS A 68 0.97 0.53 9.67
N ILE A 69 -0.28 0.08 9.56
CA ILE A 69 -0.85 -0.50 8.33
C ILE A 69 -0.77 0.52 7.18
N LYS A 70 -1.15 1.78 7.43
CA LYS A 70 -1.05 2.86 6.44
C LYS A 70 0.37 3.03 5.91
N ALA A 71 1.37 3.06 6.80
CA ALA A 71 2.77 3.23 6.40
C ALA A 71 3.27 2.02 5.59
N GLU A 72 2.89 0.81 5.99
CA GLU A 72 3.26 -0.43 5.30
C GLU A 72 2.63 -0.51 3.91
N LEU A 73 1.36 -0.15 3.76
CA LEU A 73 0.66 -0.11 2.47
C LEU A 73 1.28 0.91 1.51
N ILE A 74 1.70 2.08 1.99
CA ILE A 74 2.42 3.06 1.15
C ILE A 74 3.78 2.50 0.70
N SER A 75 4.51 1.78 1.56
CA SER A 75 5.75 1.09 1.16
C SER A 75 5.48 0.03 0.10
N LEU A 76 4.43 -0.78 0.27
CA LEU A 76 4.04 -1.83 -0.67
C LEU A 76 3.68 -1.26 -2.05
N ALA A 77 3.15 -0.05 -2.13
CA ALA A 77 2.90 0.61 -3.41
C ALA A 77 4.22 0.86 -4.18
N ASP A 78 5.28 1.29 -3.49
CA ASP A 78 6.60 1.46 -4.10
C ASP A 78 7.26 0.12 -4.44
N GLU A 79 7.03 -0.90 -3.62
CA GLU A 79 7.52 -2.26 -3.85
C GLU A 79 6.86 -2.93 -5.05
N ASP A 80 5.58 -2.69 -5.31
CA ASP A 80 4.87 -3.17 -6.51
C ASP A 80 5.57 -2.71 -7.80
N VAL A 81 5.90 -1.41 -7.86
CA VAL A 81 6.64 -0.83 -8.99
C VAL A 81 8.00 -1.49 -9.16
N LYS A 82 8.75 -1.66 -8.06
CA LYS A 82 10.07 -2.32 -8.09
C LYS A 82 9.99 -3.78 -8.51
N ALA A 83 8.99 -4.51 -8.02
CA ALA A 83 8.78 -5.91 -8.36
C ALA A 83 8.44 -6.07 -9.84
N PHE A 84 7.60 -5.19 -10.39
CA PHE A 84 7.30 -5.15 -11.81
C PHE A 84 8.55 -4.86 -12.66
N ASP A 85 9.31 -3.83 -12.30
CA ASP A 85 10.57 -3.49 -12.99
C ASP A 85 11.56 -4.66 -12.98
N ALA A 86 11.68 -5.36 -11.85
CA ALA A 86 12.53 -6.54 -11.71
C ALA A 86 12.07 -7.67 -12.64
N VAL A 87 10.76 -7.97 -12.69
CA VAL A 87 10.19 -8.94 -13.62
C VAL A 87 10.53 -8.57 -15.06
N MET A 88 10.28 -7.32 -15.47
CA MET A 88 10.55 -6.85 -16.83
C MET A 88 12.02 -6.90 -17.22
N SER A 89 12.94 -6.65 -16.26
CA SER A 89 14.38 -6.75 -16.49
C SER A 89 14.80 -8.18 -16.83
N VAL A 90 14.18 -9.17 -16.20
CA VAL A 90 14.52 -10.59 -16.36
C VAL A 90 13.83 -11.21 -17.58
N TYR A 91 12.66 -10.71 -17.97
CA TYR A 91 11.99 -11.13 -19.21
C TYR A 91 12.89 -10.97 -20.45
N LYS A 92 13.74 -9.93 -20.47
CA LYS A 92 14.71 -9.68 -21.55
C LYS A 92 15.78 -10.78 -21.67
N LEU A 93 16.06 -11.51 -20.60
CA LEU A 93 17.08 -12.57 -20.56
C LEU A 93 16.59 -13.89 -21.16
N LYS A 94 15.28 -14.04 -21.43
CA LYS A 94 14.65 -15.28 -21.94
C LYS A 94 14.97 -16.54 -21.11
N ASN A 95 15.38 -16.37 -19.84
CA ASN A 95 15.69 -17.46 -18.93
C ASN A 95 14.45 -17.80 -18.08
N LYS A 96 13.85 -18.96 -18.34
CA LYS A 96 12.60 -19.39 -17.69
C LYS A 96 12.69 -19.47 -16.16
N GLU A 97 13.81 -19.94 -15.62
CA GLU A 97 13.99 -20.09 -14.17
C GLU A 97 14.07 -18.74 -13.47
N LYS A 98 14.85 -17.80 -14.03
CA LYS A 98 14.93 -16.44 -13.49
C LYS A 98 13.58 -15.71 -13.59
N ILE A 99 12.86 -15.88 -14.71
CA ILE A 99 11.53 -15.29 -14.89
C ILE A 99 10.56 -15.84 -13.84
N LYS A 100 10.52 -17.16 -13.64
CA LYS A 100 9.68 -17.80 -12.62
C LYS A 100 9.96 -17.23 -11.23
N LYS A 101 11.24 -17.15 -10.83
CA LYS A 101 11.63 -16.60 -9.52
C LYS A 101 11.22 -15.14 -9.36
N ALA A 102 11.37 -14.31 -10.40
CA ALA A 102 10.95 -12.91 -10.35
C ALA A 102 9.43 -12.77 -10.21
N LEU A 103 8.65 -13.61 -10.91
CA LEU A 103 7.19 -13.65 -10.80
C LEU A 103 6.74 -14.09 -9.41
N GLU A 104 7.35 -15.14 -8.84
CA GLU A 104 7.07 -15.57 -7.46
C GLU A 104 7.38 -14.47 -6.44
N LEU A 105 8.45 -13.71 -6.62
CA LEU A 105 8.73 -12.56 -5.75
C LEU A 105 7.67 -11.46 -5.92
N ALA A 106 7.22 -11.19 -7.15
CA ALA A 106 6.20 -10.18 -7.42
C ALA A 106 4.83 -10.50 -6.80
N THR A 107 4.50 -11.76 -6.49
CA THR A 107 3.23 -12.10 -5.81
C THR A 107 3.21 -11.70 -4.33
N HIS A 108 4.37 -11.45 -3.72
CA HIS A 108 4.44 -11.11 -2.29
C HIS A 108 3.74 -9.78 -1.99
N VAL A 109 3.88 -8.80 -2.87
CA VAL A 109 3.28 -7.47 -2.69
C VAL A 109 1.75 -7.54 -2.62
N PRO A 110 1.02 -8.06 -3.63
CA PRO A 110 -0.43 -8.16 -3.56
C PRO A 110 -0.90 -9.11 -2.45
N SER A 111 -0.16 -10.19 -2.15
CA SER A 111 -0.49 -11.07 -1.03
C SER A 111 -0.45 -10.31 0.29
N LYS A 112 0.57 -9.46 0.50
CA LYS A 112 0.72 -8.70 1.74
C LYS A 112 -0.31 -7.56 1.83
N VAL A 113 -0.62 -6.89 0.71
CA VAL A 113 -1.71 -5.91 0.63
C VAL A 113 -3.04 -6.56 1.04
N ALA A 114 -3.33 -7.77 0.55
CA ALA A 114 -4.54 -8.50 0.91
C ALA A 114 -4.59 -8.86 2.40
N SER A 115 -3.48 -9.34 2.98
CA SER A 115 -3.40 -9.64 4.41
C SER A 115 -3.66 -8.41 5.28
N LEU A 116 -3.02 -7.28 4.97
CA LEU A 116 -3.20 -6.02 5.70
C LEU A 116 -4.61 -5.43 5.55
N SER A 117 -5.32 -5.77 4.47
CA SER A 117 -6.71 -5.33 4.27
C SER A 117 -7.70 -6.09 5.16
N GLY A 118 -7.29 -7.21 5.76
CA GLY A 118 -8.09 -8.00 6.70
C GLY A 118 -7.81 -7.73 8.18
N GLU A 119 -6.83 -6.87 8.48
CA GLU A 119 -6.49 -6.41 9.85
C GLU A 119 -7.30 -5.16 10.22
#